data_AF-A0A2D5WC65-F1
#
_entry.id   AF-A0A2D5WC65-F1
#
_cell.length_a   1.000
_cell.length_b   1.000
_cell.length_c   1.000
_cell.angle_alpha   90.00
_cell.angle_beta   90.00
_cell.angle_gamma   90.00
#
_symmetry.space_group_name_H-M   'P 1'
#
loop_
_entity.id
_entity.type
_entity.pdbx_description
1 polymer ?
#
loop_
_entity_poly.entity_id
_entity_poly.type
_entity_poly.pdbx_seq_one_letter_code
_entity_poly.pdbx_strand_id
1 'polypeptide(L)'
;MRKFVRVLVALLVSILGLVLASSSLVRMGWMRHGASGWDFSFLHLDWLVRPALPYWQSHAVNAGFLALGLVLLLGPVLFVGIELVRRR
;
A
#
# COMPACT_ATOMS: atom_id res chain seq x y z
N MET A 1 17.73 -13.55 21.28
CA MET A 1 16.83 -12.39 21.50
C MET A 1 16.85 -11.36 20.36
N ARG A 2 18.00 -10.77 19.97
CA ARG A 2 18.05 -9.71 18.93
C ARG A 2 17.46 -10.11 17.55
N LYS A 3 17.65 -11.35 17.10
CA LYS A 3 17.08 -11.85 15.83
C LYS A 3 15.54 -11.91 15.88
N PHE A 4 15.00 -12.43 16.97
CA PHE A 4 13.54 -12.54 17.17
C PHE A 4 12.88 -11.16 17.18
N VAL A 5 13.47 -10.18 17.86
CA VAL A 5 12.95 -8.79 17.88
C VAL A 5 12.93 -8.19 16.47
N ARG A 6 13.97 -8.39 15.66
CA ARG A 6 13.99 -7.88 14.27
C ARG A 6 12.91 -8.51 13.41
N VAL A 7 12.71 -9.82 13.53
CA VAL A 7 11.65 -10.55 12.81
C VAL A 7 10.28 -10.03 13.23
N LEU A 8 10.06 -9.84 14.54
CA LEU A 8 8.80 -9.30 15.07
C LEU A 8 8.54 -7.88 14.57
N VAL A 9 9.55 -6.99 14.61
CA VAL A 9 9.44 -5.63 14.09
C VAL A 9 9.12 -5.66 12.59
N ALA A 10 9.82 -6.49 11.81
CA ALA A 10 9.56 -6.62 10.38
C ALA A 10 8.11 -7.09 10.11
N LEU A 11 7.61 -8.05 10.87
CA LEU A 11 6.23 -8.53 10.77
C LEU A 11 5.23 -7.40 11.08
N LEU A 12 5.41 -6.67 12.18
CA LEU A 12 4.51 -5.58 12.58
C LEU A 12 4.48 -4.45 11.53
N VAL A 13 5.65 -4.06 11.03
CA VAL A 13 5.76 -3.04 9.96
C VAL A 13 5.09 -3.54 8.67
N SER A 14 5.24 -4.83 8.35
CA SER A 14 4.61 -5.41 7.16
C SER A 14 3.09 -5.44 7.26
N ILE A 15 2.54 -5.75 8.44
CA ILE A 15 1.09 -5.70 8.70
C ILE A 15 0.57 -4.27 8.54
N LEU A 16 1.29 -3.27 9.09
CA LEU A 16 0.94 -1.87 8.91
C LEU A 16 0.95 -1.47 7.42
N GLY A 17 1.97 -1.91 6.68
CA GLY A 17 2.06 -1.71 5.24
C GLY A 17 0.89 -2.32 4.47
N LEU A 18 0.48 -3.54 4.81
CA LEU A 18 -0.68 -4.21 4.23
C LEU A 18 -1.98 -3.42 4.48
N VAL A 19 -2.21 -2.98 5.72
CA VAL A 19 -3.40 -2.19 6.07
C VAL A 19 -3.42 -0.87 5.31
N LEU A 20 -2.28 -0.18 5.24
CA LEU A 20 -2.16 1.10 4.53
C LEU A 20 -2.36 0.92 3.01
N ALA A 21 -1.74 -0.09 2.40
CA ALA A 21 -1.86 -0.38 0.98
C ALA A 21 -3.30 -0.75 0.60
N SER A 22 -3.90 -1.69 1.33
CA SER A 22 -5.28 -2.13 1.09
C SER A 22 -6.28 -1.00 1.29
N SER A 23 -6.17 -0.21 2.37
CA SER A 23 -7.10 0.91 2.60
C SER A 23 -6.95 2.01 1.54
N SER A 24 -5.73 2.29 1.08
CA SER A 24 -5.48 3.25 0.01
C SER A 24 -6.04 2.77 -1.33
N LEU A 25 -5.89 1.48 -1.65
CA LEU A 25 -6.46 0.87 -2.86
C LEU A 25 -7.99 0.95 -2.85
N VAL A 26 -8.62 0.58 -1.72
CA VAL A 26 -10.07 0.69 -1.54
C VAL A 26 -10.54 2.14 -1.69
N ARG A 27 -9.84 3.11 -1.09
CA ARG A 27 -10.21 4.53 -1.18
C ARG A 27 -10.11 5.10 -2.59
N MET A 28 -9.09 4.69 -3.37
CA MET A 28 -9.01 5.05 -4.80
C MET A 28 -10.20 4.48 -5.58
N GLY A 29 -10.65 3.28 -5.24
CA GLY A 29 -11.82 2.66 -5.85
C GLY A 29 -13.16 3.28 -5.45
N TRP A 30 -13.31 3.60 -4.16
CA TRP A 30 -14.59 3.96 -3.57
C TRP A 30 -15.03 5.39 -3.93
N MET A 31 -14.10 6.33 -4.08
CA MET A 31 -14.43 7.75 -4.24
C MET A 31 -15.17 8.10 -5.54
N ARG A 32 -15.24 7.19 -6.53
CA ARG A 32 -16.02 7.38 -7.77
C ARG A 32 -17.28 6.52 -7.83
N HIS A 33 -17.42 5.50 -6.98
CA HIS A 33 -18.49 4.50 -7.06
C HIS A 33 -19.36 4.53 -5.80
N GLY A 34 -20.18 5.56 -5.69
CA GLY A 34 -21.20 5.68 -4.65
C GLY A 34 -22.39 4.71 -4.81
N ALA A 35 -22.35 3.78 -5.76
CA ALA A 35 -23.51 2.95 -6.15
C ALA A 35 -23.39 1.45 -5.80
N SER A 36 -22.18 0.91 -5.60
CA SER A 36 -21.99 -0.54 -5.37
C SER A 36 -20.58 -0.84 -4.85
N GLY A 37 -20.47 -1.54 -3.71
CA GLY A 37 -19.18 -2.02 -3.17
C GLY A 37 -18.53 -3.15 -3.99
N TRP A 38 -19.20 -3.62 -5.05
CA TRP A 38 -18.74 -4.67 -5.96
C TRP A 38 -18.42 -4.13 -7.37
N ASP A 39 -18.53 -2.82 -7.59
CA ASP A 39 -18.14 -2.23 -8.87
C ASP A 39 -16.62 -2.13 -8.96
N PHE A 40 -16.02 -3.15 -9.57
CA PHE A 40 -14.58 -3.20 -9.85
C PHE A 40 -14.18 -2.44 -11.13
N SER A 41 -14.95 -1.44 -11.58
CA SER A 41 -14.39 -0.37 -12.42
C SER A 41 -13.47 0.59 -11.63
N PHE A 42 -13.21 0.28 -10.35
CA PHE A 42 -12.47 0.98 -9.31
C PHE A 42 -11.13 1.65 -9.66
N LEU A 43 -10.41 1.21 -10.70
CA LEU A 43 -9.15 1.81 -11.15
C LEU A 43 -9.38 2.64 -12.41
N HIS A 44 -10.18 3.70 -12.29
CA HIS A 44 -10.17 4.74 -13.31
C HIS A 44 -8.80 5.39 -13.27
N LEU A 45 -8.00 5.24 -14.32
CA LEU A 45 -6.65 5.81 -14.43
C LEU A 45 -6.64 7.14 -15.18
N ASP A 46 -7.81 7.68 -15.50
CA ASP A 46 -7.97 8.96 -16.21
C ASP A 46 -7.38 10.14 -15.43
N TRP A 47 -7.42 10.09 -14.10
CA TRP A 47 -6.75 11.07 -13.25
C TRP A 47 -5.23 11.08 -13.44
N LEU A 48 -4.57 10.00 -13.89
CA LEU A 48 -3.13 10.02 -14.15
C LEU A 48 -2.76 11.04 -15.24
N VAL A 49 -3.66 11.30 -16.19
CA VAL A 49 -3.43 12.16 -17.35
C VAL A 49 -4.27 13.44 -17.35
N ARG A 50 -5.18 13.60 -16.37
CA ARG A 50 -6.08 14.76 -16.25
C ARG A 50 -6.03 15.38 -14.85
N PRO A 51 -5.02 16.22 -14.54
CA PRO A 51 -4.88 16.86 -13.23
C PRO A 51 -6.00 17.84 -12.88
N ALA A 52 -6.77 18.30 -13.86
CA ALA A 52 -7.90 19.21 -13.66
C ALA A 52 -9.16 18.54 -13.06
N LEU A 53 -9.16 17.22 -12.84
CA LEU A 53 -10.30 16.52 -12.26
C LEU A 53 -10.46 16.88 -10.77
N PRO A 54 -11.68 17.16 -10.26
CA PRO A 54 -11.89 17.52 -8.86
C PRO A 54 -11.39 16.48 -7.84
N TYR A 55 -11.34 15.21 -8.25
CA TYR A 55 -10.87 14.08 -7.43
C TYR A 55 -9.40 13.70 -7.67
N TRP A 56 -8.66 14.46 -8.48
CA TRP A 56 -7.28 14.15 -8.79
C TRP A 56 -6.41 14.10 -7.53
N GLN A 57 -6.53 15.12 -6.68
CA GLN A 57 -5.73 15.23 -5.46
C GLN A 57 -5.98 14.06 -4.52
N SER A 58 -7.23 13.64 -4.34
CA SER A 58 -7.53 12.50 -3.47
C SER A 58 -6.95 11.19 -4.02
N HIS A 59 -6.96 10.98 -5.33
CA HIS A 59 -6.34 9.81 -5.96
C HIS A 59 -4.81 9.85 -5.85
N ALA A 60 -4.19 11.01 -6.12
CA ALA A 60 -2.75 11.19 -5.99
C ALA A 60 -2.26 10.92 -4.55
N VAL A 61 -2.99 11.42 -3.55
CA VAL A 61 -2.67 11.18 -2.13
C VAL A 61 -2.80 9.70 -1.78
N ASN A 62 -3.89 9.03 -2.18
CA ASN A 62 -4.04 7.60 -1.92
C ASN A 62 -3.02 6.77 -2.71
N ALA A 63 -2.61 7.18 -3.91
CA ALA A 63 -1.54 6.52 -4.65
C ALA A 63 -0.19 6.65 -3.92
N GLY A 64 0.11 7.82 -3.34
CA GLY A 64 1.27 8.03 -2.47
C GLY A 64 1.24 7.13 -1.23
N PHE A 65 0.09 7.02 -0.56
CA PHE A 65 -0.07 6.10 0.58
C PHE A 65 -0.02 4.63 0.18
N LEU A 66 -0.53 4.27 -1.00
CA LEU A 66 -0.38 2.92 -1.55
C LEU A 66 1.10 2.59 -1.75
N ALA A 67 1.87 3.49 -2.38
CA ALA A 67 3.30 3.31 -2.59
C ALA A 67 4.06 3.16 -1.25
N LEU A 68 3.75 4.03 -0.28
CA LEU A 68 4.31 3.91 1.07
C LEU A 68 3.93 2.58 1.74
N GLY A 69 2.66 2.16 1.64
CA GLY A 69 2.18 0.90 2.17
C GLY A 69 2.92 -0.31 1.58
N LEU A 70 3.17 -0.30 0.26
CA LEU A 70 3.97 -1.33 -0.41
C LEU A 70 5.43 -1.36 0.05
N VAL A 71 6.05 -0.20 0.28
CA VAL A 71 7.40 -0.12 0.85
C VAL A 71 7.44 -0.70 2.27
N LEU A 72 6.47 -0.37 3.11
CA LEU A 72 6.37 -0.91 4.47
C LEU A 72 6.06 -2.42 4.47
N LEU A 73 5.28 -2.90 3.49
CA LEU A 73 4.93 -4.30 3.34
C LEU A 73 6.13 -5.16 2.90
N LEU A 74 6.87 -4.70 1.89
CA LEU A 74 7.91 -5.51 1.25
C LEU A 74 9.31 -5.24 1.79
N GLY A 75 9.62 -3.99 2.15
CA GLY A 75 10.96 -3.58 2.58
C GLY A 75 11.51 -4.40 3.75
N PRO A 76 10.78 -4.52 4.87
CA PRO A 76 11.23 -5.30 6.02
C PRO A 76 11.36 -6.81 5.71
N VAL A 77 10.43 -7.37 4.92
CA VAL A 77 10.46 -8.78 4.52
C VAL A 77 11.70 -9.07 3.68
N LEU A 78 11.98 -8.22 2.69
CA LEU A 78 13.17 -8.34 1.85
C LEU A 78 14.45 -8.19 2.67
N PHE A 79 14.51 -7.19 3.55
CA PHE A 79 15.68 -6.95 4.40
C PHE A 79 15.98 -8.15 5.32
N VAL A 80 14.97 -8.65 6.03
CA VAL A 80 15.13 -9.82 6.92
C VAL A 80 15.43 -11.08 6.11
N GLY A 81 14.76 -11.29 4.97
CA GLY A 81 15.01 -12.43 4.08
C GLY A 81 16.46 -12.46 3.59
N ILE A 82 16.99 -11.33 3.12
CA ILE A 82 18.39 -11.20 2.71
C ILE A 82 19.33 -11.46 3.89
N GLU A 83 19.04 -10.93 5.09
CA GLU A 83 19.85 -11.16 6.28
C GLU A 83 19.88 -12.65 6.68
N LEU A 84 18.76 -13.37 6.53
CA LEU A 84 18.67 -14.79 6.84
C LEU A 84 19.43 -15.67 5.83
N VAL A 85 19.40 -15.31 4.55
CA VAL A 85 20.12 -16.04 3.49
C VAL A 85 21.63 -15.83 3.58
N ARG A 86 22.10 -14.59 3.78
CA ARG A 86 23.55 -14.28 3.85
C ARG A 86 24.27 -14.83 5.09
N ARG A 87 23.52 -15.27 6.11
CA ARG A 87 24.06 -15.80 7.37
C ARG A 87 24.01 -17.34 7.44
N ARG A 88 23.59 -18.01 6.36
CA ARG A 88 23.75 -19.45 6.15
C ARG A 88 24.98 -19.70 5.30
#